data_AF-E9S8L0-F1
#
_entry.id   AF-E9S8L0-F1
#
_cell.length_a   1.000
_cell.length_b   1.000
_cell.length_c   1.000
_cell.angle_alpha   90.00
_cell.angle_beta   90.00
_cell.angle_gamma   90.00
#
_symmetry.space_group_name_H-M   'P 1'
#
loop_
_entity.id
_entity.type
_entity.pdbx_description
1 polymer ?
#
loop_
_entity_poly.entity_id
_entity_poly.type
_entity_poly.pdbx_seq_one_letter_code
_entity_poly.pdbx_strand_id
1 'polypeptide(L)' 'MELKVSEAISRQVALRKQTDSCYQKTVLIGDAEKMLGLENCFVYMAREAVFECMVYI' A
#
# COMPACT_ATOMS: atom_id res chain seq x y z
N MET A 1 15.79 -0.15 -12.81
CA MET A 1 15.66 -0.39 -11.35
C MET A 1 14.35 0.17 -10.82
N GLU A 2 13.99 1.40 -11.21
CA GLU A 2 12.72 2.06 -10.82
C GLU A 2 11.45 1.25 -11.17
N LEU A 3 11.37 0.64 -12.36
CA LEU A 3 10.23 -0.21 -12.74
C LEU A 3 9.97 -1.36 -11.72
N LYS A 4 11.04 -1.97 -11.19
CA LYS A 4 10.93 -3.04 -10.19
C LYS A 4 10.47 -2.52 -8.83
N VAL A 5 10.86 -1.29 -8.47
CA VAL A 5 10.44 -0.62 -7.23
C VAL A 5 8.96 -0.27 -7.29
N SER A 6 8.52 0.34 -8.40
CA SER A 6 7.10 0.64 -8.64
C SER A 6 6.24 -0.62 -8.61
N GLU A 7 6.69 -1.70 -9.24
CA GLU A 7 5.97 -2.97 -9.23
C GLU A 7 5.89 -3.58 -7.82
N ALA A 8 6.98 -3.54 -7.05
CA ALA A 8 7.00 -4.02 -5.67
C ALA A 8 6.04 -3.24 -4.77
N ILE A 9 6.02 -1.90 -4.91
CA ILE A 9 5.10 -1.03 -4.18
C ILE A 9 3.65 -1.39 -4.54
N SER A 10 3.32 -1.49 -5.83
CA SER A 10 1.97 -1.83 -6.28
C SER A 10 1.51 -3.19 -5.75
N ARG A 11 2.38 -4.21 -5.76
CA ARG A 11 2.07 -5.53 -5.21
C ARG A 11 1.80 -5.47 -3.70
N GLN A 12 2.64 -4.76 -2.94
CA GLN A 12 2.44 -4.61 -1.49
C GLN A 12 1.15 -3.85 -1.17
N VAL A 13 0.85 -2.78 -1.90
CA VAL A 13 -0.40 -2.02 -1.74
C VAL A 13 -1.61 -2.90 -2.06
N ALA A 14 -1.58 -3.65 -3.16
CA ALA A 14 -2.67 -4.55 -3.54
C ALA A 14 -2.93 -5.64 -2.47
N LEU A 15 -1.86 -6.22 -1.92
CA LEU A 15 -1.97 -7.18 -0.82
C LEU A 15 -2.59 -6.53 0.42
N ARG A 16 -2.16 -5.31 0.76
CA ARG A 16 -2.63 -4.60 1.95
C ARG A 16 -4.10 -4.20 1.85
N LYS A 17 -4.58 -3.80 0.66
CA LYS A 17 -6.01 -3.59 0.40
C LYS A 17 -6.85 -4.85 0.67
N GLN A 18 -6.30 -6.04 0.42
CA GLN A 18 -6.99 -7.31 0.65
C GLN A 18 -6.97 -7.73 2.13
N THR A 19 -5.91 -7.43 2.87
CA THR A 19 -5.72 -7.94 4.24
C THR A 19 -6.08 -6.92 5.33
N ASP A 20 -6.13 -5.63 5.01
CA ASP A 20 -6.42 -4.58 5.98
C ASP A 20 -7.92 -4.48 6.29
N SER A 21 -8.27 -4.82 7.52
CA SER A 21 -9.67 -4.82 7.97
C SER A 21 -10.32 -3.43 7.97
N CYS A 22 -9.54 -2.35 8.13
CA CYS A 22 -10.06 -0.98 8.08
C CYS A 22 -10.43 -0.61 6.65
N TYR A 23 -9.57 -0.94 5.68
CA TYR A 23 -9.83 -0.74 4.27
C TYR A 23 -11.06 -1.52 3.80
N GLN A 24 -11.16 -2.82 4.13
CA GLN A 24 -12.33 -3.63 3.78
C GLN A 24 -13.64 -3.06 4.33
N LYS A 25 -13.66 -2.63 5.61
CA LYS A 25 -14.84 -1.99 6.20
C LYS A 25 -15.17 -0.65 5.53
N THR A 26 -14.16 0.11 5.15
CA THR A 26 -14.33 1.41 4.48
C THR A 26 -14.91 1.22 3.08
N VAL A 27 -14.43 0.21 2.33
CA VAL A 27 -14.98 -0.19 1.03
C VAL A 27 -16.46 -0.56 1.16
N LEU A 28 -16.83 -1.34 2.19
CA LEU A 28 -18.23 -1.74 2.42
C LEU A 28 -19.17 -0.55 2.69
N ILE A 29 -18.66 0.50 3.35
CA ILE A 29 -19.44 1.71 3.67
C ILE A 29 -19.39 2.73 2.53
N GLY A 30 -18.48 2.57 1.56
CA GLY A 30 -18.34 3.46 0.40
C GLY A 30 -17.71 4.81 0.72
N ASP A 31 -16.94 4.90 1.81
CA ASP A 31 -16.28 6.14 2.24
C ASP A 31 -15.01 6.40 1.41
N ALA A 32 -15.19 7.10 0.28
CA ALA A 32 -14.14 7.36 -0.70
C ALA A 32 -12.99 8.21 -0.16
N GLU A 33 -13.26 9.16 0.74
CA GLU A 33 -12.23 10.01 1.35
C GLU A 33 -11.31 9.18 2.23
N LYS A 34 -11.90 8.34 3.08
CA LYS A 34 -11.15 7.44 3.94
C LYS A 34 -10.43 6.35 3.16
N MET A 35 -11.03 5.82 2.08
CA MET A 35 -10.36 4.90 1.17
C MET A 35 -9.09 5.56 0.60
N LEU A 36 -9.20 6.77 0.05
CA LEU A 36 -8.05 7.49 -0.50
C LEU A 36 -6.95 7.73 0.54
N GLY A 37 -7.32 8.13 1.76
CA GLY A 37 -6.37 8.30 2.87
C GLY A 37 -5.61 7.01 3.21
N LEU A 38 -6.32 5.88 3.27
CA LEU A 38 -5.71 4.56 3.52
C LEU A 38 -4.80 4.13 2.37
N GLU A 39 -5.20 4.33 1.11
CA GLU A 39 -4.36 3.98 -0.05
C GLU A 39 -3.06 4.78 -0.07
N ASN A 40 -3.11 6.07 0.23
CA ASN A 40 -1.93 6.90 0.38
C ASN A 40 -1.01 6.37 1.49
N CYS A 41 -1.59 6.03 2.65
CA CYS A 41 -0.84 5.42 3.76
C CYS A 41 -0.16 4.10 3.34
N PHE A 42 -0.85 3.24 2.60
CA PHE A 42 -0.28 1.99 2.10
C PHE A 42 0.88 2.21 1.14
N VAL A 43 0.82 3.23 0.27
CA VAL A 43 1.92 3.59 -0.62
C VAL A 43 3.15 4.05 0.16
N TYR A 44 2.97 4.88 1.20
CA TYR A 44 4.08 5.31 2.06
C TYR A 44 4.72 4.13 2.78
N MET A 45 3.92 3.27 3.41
CA MET A 45 4.45 2.08 4.09
C MET A 45 5.15 1.11 3.13
N ALA A 46 4.59 0.90 1.93
CA ALA A 46 5.20 0.05 0.92
C ALA A 46 6.52 0.64 0.40
N ARG A 47 6.62 1.97 0.27
CA ARG A 47 7.88 2.64 -0.04
C ARG A 47 8.92 2.38 1.05
N GLU A 48 8.58 2.66 2.31
CA GLU A 48 9.51 2.44 3.43
C GLU A 48 10.01 0.99 3.48
N ALA A 49 9.10 0.01 3.37
CA ALA A 49 9.47 -1.41 3.36
C ALA A 49 10.37 -1.79 2.18
N VAL A 50 10.08 -1.29 0.97
CA VAL A 50 10.93 -1.55 -0.21
C VAL A 50 12.29 -0.89 -0.07
N PHE A 51 12.37 0.34 0.48
CA PHE A 51 13.63 1.03 0.72
C PHE A 51 14.47 0.35 1.81
N GLU A 52 13.84 -0.09 2.90
CA GLU A 52 14.52 -0.88 3.94
C GLU A 52 15.14 -2.15 3.32
N CYS A 53 14.39 -2.88 2.50
CA CYS A 53 14.92 -4.05 1.79
C CYS A 53 16.03 -3.72 0.76
N MET A 54 16.10 -2.49 0.24
CA MET A 54 17.16 -2.06 -0.68
C MET A 54 18.45 -1.65 0.03
N VAL A 55 18.38 -1.15 1.26
CA VAL A 55 19.55 -0.76 2.07
C VAL A 55 20.30 -1.98 2.61
N TYR A 56 19.66 -3.16 2.65
CA TYR A 56 20.23 -4.43 3.11
C TYR A 56 20.73 -5.37 2.00
N ILE A 57 20.88 -4.92 0.75
CA ILE A 57 21.45 -5.67 -0.40
C ILE A 57 22.82 -5.11 -0.76
#